data_AF-A0A923QBL1-F1
#
_entry.id   AF-A0A923QBL1-F1
#
_cell.length_a   1.000
_cell.length_b   1.000
_cell.length_c   1.000
_cell.angle_alpha   90.00
_cell.angle_beta   90.00
_cell.angle_gamma   90.00
#
_symmetry.space_group_name_H-M   'P 1'
#
loop_
_entity.id
_entity.type
_entity.pdbx_description
1 polymer ?
#
loop_
_entity_poly.entity_id
_entity_poly.type
_entity_poly.pdbx_seq_one_letter_code
_entity_poly.pdbx_strand_id
1 'polypeptide(L)'
;MATGVTGAVLSLFVGYFHIVDQGGFPGDKEPRYIGIGYYALEFAALALAVLLVTGRQRTAGWLLALGVAVGPLAGYVLSRGPGLPNYSDDKGNWTEPLLLKSVAVELLLGALALVCLLRDRTPSSARASD
;
A
#
# COMPACT_ATOMS: atom_id res chain seq x y z
N MET A 1 2.48 18.20 -7.56
CA MET A 1 1.24 18.27 -6.75
C MET A 1 0.20 17.25 -7.19
N ALA A 2 -0.25 17.23 -8.46
CA ALA A 2 -1.30 16.31 -8.91
C ALA A 2 -1.02 14.82 -8.59
N THR A 3 0.17 14.30 -8.93
CA THR A 3 0.54 12.90 -8.61
C THR A 3 0.60 12.61 -7.11
N GLY A 4 1.06 13.57 -6.30
CA GLY A 4 1.10 13.44 -4.84
C GLY A 4 -0.30 13.34 -4.24
N VAL A 5 -1.24 14.17 -4.71
CA VAL A 5 -2.65 14.10 -4.28
C VAL A 5 -3.29 12.78 -4.72
N THR A 6 -3.07 12.34 -5.96
CA THR A 6 -3.57 11.05 -6.44
C THR A 6 -3.03 9.89 -5.59
N GLY A 7 -1.71 9.87 -5.33
CA GLY A 7 -1.09 8.85 -4.49
C GLY A 7 -1.60 8.89 -3.04
N ALA A 8 -1.85 10.07 -2.49
CA ALA A 8 -2.43 10.23 -1.17
C ALA A 8 -3.87 9.67 -1.10
N VAL A 9 -4.71 9.99 -2.10
CA VAL A 9 -6.08 9.45 -2.19
C VAL A 9 -6.06 7.92 -2.30
N LEU A 10 -5.23 7.38 -3.19
CA LEU A 10 -5.08 5.93 -3.32
C LEU A 10 -4.62 5.28 -2.01
N SER A 11 -3.64 5.87 -1.33
CA SER A 11 -3.16 5.41 -0.02
C SER A 11 -4.28 5.38 1.03
N LEU A 12 -5.10 6.43 1.10
CA LEU A 12 -6.24 6.47 2.02
C LEU A 12 -7.29 5.40 1.68
N PHE A 13 -7.51 5.08 0.41
CA PHE A 13 -8.38 3.96 0.03
C PHE A 13 -7.81 2.60 0.45
N VAL A 14 -6.49 2.38 0.36
CA VAL A 14 -5.84 1.17 0.89
C VAL A 14 -6.12 1.04 2.39
N GLY A 15 -5.88 2.13 3.16
CA GLY A 15 -6.16 2.16 4.59
C GLY A 15 -7.64 1.90 4.91
N TYR A 16 -8.55 2.54 4.17
CA TYR A 16 -9.99 2.34 4.34
C TYR A 16 -10.41 0.88 4.14
N PHE A 17 -9.97 0.23 3.05
CA PHE A 17 -10.32 -1.16 2.81
C PHE A 17 -9.82 -2.09 3.90
N HIS A 18 -8.62 -1.84 4.43
CA HIS A 18 -8.06 -2.65 5.51
C HIS A 18 -8.77 -2.44 6.85
N ILE A 19 -9.17 -1.21 7.18
CA ILE A 19 -10.01 -0.94 8.35
C ILE A 19 -11.32 -1.73 8.26
N VAL A 20 -11.98 -1.68 7.10
CA VAL A 20 -13.24 -2.42 6.88
C VAL A 20 -13.00 -3.93 6.96
N ASP A 21 -11.92 -4.43 6.36
CA ASP A 21 -11.61 -5.86 6.31
C ASP A 21 -11.25 -6.44 7.69
N GLN A 22 -10.68 -5.65 8.60
CA GLN A 22 -10.44 -6.07 10.00
C GLN A 22 -11.62 -5.84 10.96
N GLY A 23 -12.80 -5.50 10.45
CA GLY A 23 -14.00 -5.30 11.28
C GLY A 23 -14.14 -3.91 11.91
N GLY A 24 -13.32 -2.95 11.52
CA GLY A 24 -13.34 -1.57 12.01
C GLY A 24 -12.01 -1.14 12.65
N PHE A 25 -12.06 -0.07 13.46
CA PHE A 25 -10.90 0.42 14.20
C PHE A 25 -11.32 0.78 15.64
N PRO A 26 -10.89 0.02 16.67
CA PRO A 26 -10.01 -1.16 16.57
C PRO A 26 -10.71 -2.36 15.91
N GLY A 27 -9.94 -3.18 15.21
CA GLY A 27 -10.41 -4.41 14.55
C GLY A 27 -10.29 -5.66 15.42
N ASP A 28 -10.73 -6.81 14.90
CA ASP A 28 -10.86 -8.10 15.62
C ASP A 28 -10.05 -9.26 15.00
N LYS A 29 -9.11 -8.97 14.09
CA LYS A 29 -8.28 -9.98 13.41
C LYS A 29 -7.39 -10.76 14.38
N GLU A 30 -7.61 -12.06 14.43
CA GLU A 30 -6.71 -13.04 15.04
C GLU A 30 -5.95 -13.82 13.96
N PRO A 31 -4.75 -14.34 14.24
CA PRO A 31 -3.97 -14.16 15.47
C PRO A 31 -3.43 -12.73 15.60
N ARG A 32 -3.17 -12.27 16.83
CA ARG A 32 -2.69 -10.91 17.16
C ARG A 32 -1.66 -10.28 16.19
N TYR A 33 -0.71 -11.05 15.65
CA TYR A 33 0.29 -10.49 14.73
C TYR A 33 -0.31 -10.03 13.39
N ILE A 34 -1.41 -10.65 12.95
CA ILE A 34 -2.18 -10.21 11.78
C ILE A 34 -2.80 -8.84 12.08
N GLY A 35 -3.51 -8.69 13.21
CA GLY A 35 -4.07 -7.39 13.63
C GLY A 35 -3.01 -6.28 13.74
N ILE A 36 -1.81 -6.59 14.26
CA ILE A 36 -0.69 -5.64 14.26
C ILE A 36 -0.30 -5.23 12.83
N GLY A 37 -0.30 -6.17 11.88
CA GLY A 37 -0.06 -5.89 10.47
C GLY A 37 -1.06 -4.90 9.87
N TYR A 38 -2.36 -5.05 10.18
CA TYR A 38 -3.40 -4.10 9.77
C TYR A 38 -3.13 -2.70 10.34
N TYR A 39 -2.91 -2.58 11.64
CA TYR A 39 -2.60 -1.28 12.25
C TYR A 39 -1.35 -0.64 11.64
N ALA A 40 -0.28 -1.42 11.44
CA ALA A 40 0.95 -0.92 10.83
C ALA A 40 0.70 -0.37 9.42
N LEU A 41 -0.09 -1.07 8.61
CA LEU A 41 -0.47 -0.63 7.27
C LEU A 41 -1.33 0.64 7.30
N GLU A 42 -2.30 0.72 8.19
CA GLU A 42 -3.21 1.88 8.31
C GLU A 42 -2.45 3.15 8.70
N PHE A 43 -1.57 3.05 9.70
CA PHE A 43 -0.69 4.16 10.07
C PHE A 43 0.27 4.53 8.94
N ALA A 44 0.83 3.54 8.23
CA ALA A 44 1.69 3.78 7.08
C ALA A 44 0.94 4.48 5.93
N ALA A 45 -0.30 4.08 5.66
CA ALA A 45 -1.15 4.67 4.64
C ALA A 45 -1.50 6.14 4.96
N LEU A 46 -1.80 6.45 6.22
CA LEU A 46 -2.04 7.83 6.67
C LEU A 46 -0.76 8.67 6.58
N ALA A 47 0.36 8.16 7.10
CA ALA A 47 1.64 8.84 7.05
C ALA A 47 2.08 9.12 5.60
N LEU A 48 1.87 8.15 4.70
CA LEU A 48 2.13 8.29 3.28
C LEU A 48 1.29 9.40 2.66
N ALA A 49 -0.01 9.46 2.94
CA ALA A 49 -0.88 10.51 2.44
C ALA A 49 -0.37 11.91 2.83
N VAL A 50 0.04 12.09 4.09
CA VAL A 50 0.64 13.35 4.58
C VAL A 50 1.95 13.67 3.86
N LEU A 51 2.84 12.69 3.70
CA LEU A 51 4.11 12.87 3.00
C LEU A 51 3.90 13.30 1.54
N LEU A 52 2.98 12.64 0.83
CA LEU A 52 2.72 12.92 -0.58
C LEU A 52 2.03 14.28 -0.82
N VAL A 53 1.10 14.68 0.06
CA VAL A 53 0.44 16.00 -0.03
C VAL A 53 1.41 17.14 0.30
N THR A 54 2.24 16.97 1.33
CA THR A 54 3.23 18.00 1.71
C THR A 54 4.39 18.10 0.72
N GLY A 55 4.60 17.07 -0.12
CA GLY A 55 5.70 17.01 -1.08
C GLY A 55 7.08 16.88 -0.44
N ARG A 56 7.14 16.69 0.89
CA ARG A 56 8.39 16.50 1.63
C ARG A 56 8.91 15.09 1.36
N GLN A 57 10.23 14.95 1.29
CA GLN A 57 10.89 13.64 1.16
C GLN A 57 10.37 12.82 -0.03
N ARG A 58 10.29 13.43 -1.21
CA ARG A 58 9.63 12.87 -2.41
C ARG A 58 10.02 11.41 -2.68
N THR A 59 11.32 11.10 -2.74
CA THR A 59 11.80 9.73 -2.97
C THR A 59 11.37 8.77 -1.87
N ALA A 60 11.50 9.15 -0.60
CA ALA A 60 11.09 8.32 0.53
C ALA A 60 9.57 8.10 0.56
N GLY A 61 8.77 9.12 0.23
CA GLY A 61 7.32 9.00 0.09
C GLY A 61 6.94 7.97 -0.98
N TRP A 62 7.57 7.99 -2.15
CA TRP A 62 7.28 6.99 -3.18
C TRP A 62 7.82 5.59 -2.87
N LEU A 63 8.90 5.47 -2.10
CA LEU A 63 9.34 4.16 -1.57
C LEU A 63 8.36 3.61 -0.54
N LEU A 64 7.82 4.46 0.34
CA LEU A 64 6.76 4.08 1.27
C LEU A 64 5.49 3.68 0.51
N ALA A 65 5.14 4.37 -0.57
CA ALA A 65 4.02 4.01 -1.44
C ALA A 65 4.17 2.61 -2.04
N LEU A 66 5.37 2.21 -2.44
CA LEU A 66 5.65 0.83 -2.84
C LEU A 66 5.41 -0.15 -1.69
N GLY A 67 5.84 0.18 -0.47
CA GLY A 67 5.58 -0.65 0.71
C GLY A 67 4.09 -0.83 1.00
N VAL A 68 3.33 0.27 0.99
CA VAL A 68 1.87 0.28 1.23
C VAL A 68 1.12 -0.47 0.12
N ALA A 69 1.62 -0.49 -1.11
CA ALA A 69 1.04 -1.27 -2.20
C ALA A 69 1.43 -2.76 -2.14
N VAL A 70 2.71 -3.08 -1.94
CA VAL A 70 3.22 -4.46 -2.05
C VAL A 70 2.94 -5.27 -0.79
N GLY A 71 2.96 -4.66 0.40
CA GLY A 71 2.73 -5.33 1.67
C GLY A 71 1.40 -6.09 1.71
N PRO A 72 0.27 -5.42 1.45
CA PRO A 72 -1.06 -6.06 1.36
C PRO A 72 -1.15 -7.13 0.28
N LEU A 73 -0.60 -6.89 -0.92
CA LEU A 73 -0.58 -7.88 -1.99
C LEU A 73 0.15 -9.15 -1.58
N ALA A 74 1.28 -9.02 -0.88
CA ALA A 74 1.99 -10.16 -0.32
C ALA A 74 1.14 -10.87 0.75
N GLY A 75 0.50 -10.12 1.65
CA GLY A 75 -0.43 -10.65 2.65
C GLY A 75 -1.60 -11.42 2.01
N TYR A 76 -2.18 -10.88 0.94
CA TYR A 76 -3.26 -11.49 0.17
C TYR A 76 -2.82 -12.84 -0.43
N VAL A 77 -1.69 -12.87 -1.13
CA VAL A 77 -1.17 -14.10 -1.75
C VAL A 77 -0.78 -15.13 -0.69
N LEU A 78 -0.12 -14.73 0.39
CA LEU A 78 0.33 -15.64 1.43
C LEU A 78 -0.84 -16.22 2.23
N SER A 79 -1.82 -15.40 2.61
CA SER A 79 -3.01 -15.85 3.36
C SER A 79 -3.87 -16.83 2.53
N ARG A 80 -4.01 -16.58 1.22
CA ARG A 80 -4.89 -17.37 0.34
C ARG A 80 -4.21 -18.55 -0.34
N GLY A 81 -2.88 -18.53 -0.46
CA GLY A 81 -2.08 -19.61 -0.99
C GLY A 81 -1.62 -20.59 0.10
N PRO A 82 -0.35 -20.50 0.56
CA PRO A 82 0.19 -21.42 1.56
C PRO A 82 -0.45 -21.26 2.96
N GLY A 83 -1.06 -20.12 3.23
CA GLY A 83 -1.46 -19.65 4.57
C GLY A 83 -0.30 -19.06 5.35
N LEU A 84 -0.63 -18.45 6.48
CA LEU A 84 0.33 -17.90 7.43
C LEU A 84 0.29 -18.71 8.74
N PRO A 85 1.32 -18.65 9.60
CA PRO A 85 1.35 -19.37 10.86
C PRO A 85 0.11 -19.05 11.72
N ASN A 86 -0.68 -20.05 12.07
CA ASN A 86 -1.94 -19.89 12.83
C ASN A 86 -2.97 -18.96 12.15
N TYR A 87 -2.88 -18.74 10.83
CA TYR A 87 -3.86 -17.98 10.04
C TYR A 87 -4.06 -18.65 8.69
N SER A 88 -5.12 -19.46 8.60
CA SER A 88 -5.45 -20.25 7.42
C SER A 88 -6.89 -20.08 6.94
N ASP A 89 -7.65 -19.21 7.58
CA ASP A 89 -9.10 -19.08 7.38
C ASP A 89 -9.43 -18.57 5.98
N ASP A 90 -8.50 -17.81 5.38
CA ASP A 90 -8.62 -17.25 4.03
C ASP A 90 -8.11 -18.19 2.91
N LYS A 91 -7.61 -19.40 3.23
CA LYS A 91 -7.02 -20.29 2.21
C LYS A 91 -8.03 -20.61 1.11
N GLY A 92 -7.62 -20.38 -0.15
CA GLY A 92 -8.47 -20.60 -1.32
C GLY A 92 -9.52 -19.52 -1.59
N ASN A 93 -9.74 -18.56 -0.67
CA ASN A 93 -10.70 -17.46 -0.87
C ASN A 93 -10.13 -16.33 -1.76
N TRP A 94 -9.83 -16.64 -3.02
CA TRP A 94 -9.23 -15.72 -3.99
C TRP A 94 -10.20 -14.69 -4.60
N THR A 95 -11.51 -14.80 -4.32
CA THR A 95 -12.53 -13.97 -4.96
C THR A 95 -13.30 -13.10 -3.97
N GLU A 96 -12.73 -12.90 -2.78
CA GLU A 96 -13.33 -12.05 -1.75
C GLU A 96 -13.55 -10.62 -2.30
N PRO A 97 -14.81 -10.16 -2.48
CA PRO A 97 -15.08 -8.94 -3.24
C PRO A 97 -14.49 -7.66 -2.63
N LEU A 98 -14.38 -7.59 -1.30
CA LEU A 98 -13.79 -6.44 -0.62
C LEU A 98 -12.30 -6.34 -0.94
N LEU A 99 -11.59 -7.46 -0.84
CA LEU A 99 -10.15 -7.51 -1.04
C LEU A 99 -9.78 -7.39 -2.52
N LEU A 100 -10.59 -7.86 -3.47
CA LEU A 100 -10.38 -7.60 -4.90
C LEU A 100 -10.40 -6.10 -5.23
N LYS A 101 -11.28 -5.32 -4.57
CA LYS A 101 -11.30 -3.86 -4.70
C LYS A 101 -10.05 -3.23 -4.12
N SER A 102 -9.59 -3.72 -2.96
CA SER A 102 -8.33 -3.26 -2.35
C SER A 102 -7.13 -3.54 -3.26
N VAL A 103 -7.02 -4.76 -3.79
CA VAL A 103 -5.96 -5.19 -4.72
C VAL A 103 -5.90 -4.26 -5.94
N ALA A 104 -7.04 -3.87 -6.50
CA ALA A 104 -7.07 -2.92 -7.62
C ALA A 104 -6.45 -1.56 -7.23
N VAL A 105 -6.76 -1.05 -6.03
CA VAL A 105 -6.19 0.22 -5.52
C VAL A 105 -4.69 0.08 -5.23
N GLU A 106 -4.27 -1.03 -4.64
CA GLU A 106 -2.85 -1.32 -4.36
C GLU A 106 -2.03 -1.39 -5.65
N LEU A 107 -2.54 -2.05 -6.70
CA LEU A 107 -1.90 -2.10 -8.00
C LEU A 107 -1.77 -0.73 -8.65
N LEU A 108 -2.81 0.12 -8.54
CA LEU A 108 -2.77 1.50 -9.04
C LEU A 108 -1.75 2.35 -8.27
N LEU A 109 -1.71 2.23 -6.94
CA LEU A 109 -0.73 2.93 -6.09
C LEU A 109 0.69 2.48 -6.42
N GLY A 110 0.91 1.16 -6.54
CA GLY A 110 2.20 0.57 -6.88
C GLY A 110 2.69 1.02 -8.26
N ALA A 111 1.82 0.99 -9.28
CA ALA A 111 2.15 1.47 -10.61
C ALA A 111 2.52 2.96 -10.61
N LEU A 112 1.75 3.80 -9.92
CA LEU A 112 2.05 5.23 -9.79
C LEU A 112 3.38 5.47 -9.07
N ALA A 113 3.65 4.72 -8.00
CA ALA A 113 4.89 4.80 -7.25
C ALA A 113 6.11 4.41 -8.11
N LEU A 114 6.02 3.32 -8.87
CA LEU A 114 7.05 2.89 -9.81
C LEU A 114 7.32 3.97 -10.86
N VAL A 115 6.29 4.50 -11.52
CA VAL A 115 6.44 5.57 -12.52
C VAL A 115 7.14 6.80 -11.91
N CYS A 116 6.75 7.20 -10.70
CA CYS A 116 7.35 8.36 -10.04
C CYS A 116 8.82 8.12 -9.66
N LEU A 117 9.16 6.95 -9.13
CA LEU A 117 10.53 6.59 -8.79
C LEU A 117 11.42 6.48 -10.02
N LEU A 118 10.91 5.92 -11.13
CA LEU A 118 11.67 5.80 -12.38
C LEU A 118 11.95 7.18 -13.01
N ARG A 119 10.99 8.10 -12.94
CA ARG A 119 11.19 9.50 -13.39
C ARG A 119 12.26 10.22 -12.56
N ASP A 120 12.34 9.94 -11.27
CA ASP A 120 13.33 10.58 -10.38
C ASP A 120 14.75 10.03 -10.58
N ARG A 121 14.88 8.85 -11.21
CA ARG A 121 16.16 8.23 -11.57
C ARG A 121 16.76 8.70 -12.89
N THR A 122 16.12 9.63 -13.62
CA THR A 122 16.66 10.15 -14.88
C THR A 122 17.39 11.48 -14.64
N PRO A 123 18.70 11.50 -14.28
CA PRO A 123 19.48 12.72 -14.30
C PRO A 123 19.75 13.15 -15.76
N SER A 124 19.65 14.46 -16.01
CA SER A 124 19.99 15.08 -17.29
C SER A 124 21.46 14.84 -17.62
N SER A 125 21.75 13.84 -18.45
CA SER A 125 23.05 13.64 -19.10
C SER A 125 23.36 14.73 -20.16
N ALA A 126 22.48 15.72 -20.34
CA ALA A 126 22.53 16.67 -21.45
C ALA A 126 23.07 18.06 -21.09
N ARG A 127 23.65 18.25 -19.90
CA ARG A 127 24.10 19.59 -19.43
C ARG A 127 25.60 19.71 -19.13
N ALA A 128 26.39 18.73 -19.56
CA ALA A 128 27.84 18.68 -19.32
C ALA A 128 28.68 18.87 -20.60
N SER A 129 28.10 19.41 -21.67
CA SER A 129 28.78 19.62 -22.95
C SER A 129 28.61 21.03 -23.54
N ASP A 130 28.29 22.03 -22.71
CA ASP A 130 28.24 23.46 -23.07
C ASP A 130 29.25 24.27 -22.26
#